data_AF-A0A5B7TTU3-F1
#
_entry.id   AF-A0A5B7TTU3-F1
#
_cell.length_a   1.000
_cell.length_b   1.000
_cell.length_c   1.000
_cell.angle_alpha   90.00
_cell.angle_beta   90.00
_cell.angle_gamma   90.00
#
_symmetry.space_group_name_H-M   'P 1'
#
loop_
_entity.id
_entity.type
_entity.pdbx_description
1 polymer ?
#
loop_
_entity_poly.entity_id
_entity_poly.type
_entity_poly.pdbx_seq_one_letter_code
_entity_poly.pdbx_strand_id
1 'polypeptide(L)' 'MKSTTRFSKNKRGIECLNCKQPLSSQDNFCSNCGQVNDLQPLSVKQFFLNSFLVFSHLTLVFSEPLFL' A
#
# COMPACT_ATOMS: atom_id res chain seq x y z
N MET A 1 18.26 -12.68 10.47
CA MET A 1 16.84 -12.80 10.04
C MET A 1 16.71 -12.15 8.68
N LYS A 2 16.31 -12.90 7.63
CA LYS A 2 16.15 -12.33 6.27
C LYS A 2 14.82 -11.58 6.24
N SER A 3 14.85 -10.25 6.34
CA SER A 3 13.66 -9.42 6.16
C SER A 3 13.15 -9.61 4.73
N THR A 4 12.17 -10.50 4.57
CA THR A 4 11.55 -10.71 3.27
C THR A 4 10.61 -9.52 3.06
N THR A 5 11.16 -8.41 2.58
CA THR A 5 10.34 -7.28 2.14
C THR A 5 9.49 -7.76 0.98
N ARG A 6 8.22 -7.32 0.89
CA ARG A 6 7.32 -7.73 -0.20
C ARG A 6 8.02 -7.64 -1.56
N PHE A 7 8.76 -6.54 -1.77
CA PHE A 7 9.55 -6.23 -2.96
C PHE A 7 10.52 -7.33 -3.46
N SER A 8 10.93 -8.30 -2.64
CA SER A 8 11.91 -9.33 -3.06
C SER A 8 11.32 -10.46 -3.91
N LYS A 9 9.97 -10.61 -3.97
CA LYS A 9 9.29 -11.69 -4.72
C LYS A 9 8.04 -11.24 -5.50
N ASN A 10 7.91 -9.95 -5.80
CA ASN A 10 6.73 -9.43 -6.48
C ASN A 10 6.69 -9.86 -7.95
N LYS A 11 5.51 -10.26 -8.43
CA LYS A 11 5.27 -10.46 -9.86
C LYS A 11 4.93 -9.10 -10.47
N ARG A 12 5.88 -8.49 -11.16
CA ARG A 12 5.68 -7.17 -11.78
C ARG A 12 4.79 -7.27 -13.02
N GLY A 13 3.95 -6.27 -13.22
CA GLY A 13 3.10 -6.13 -14.39
C GLY A 13 3.63 -5.08 -15.37
N ILE A 14 2.97 -5.03 -16.54
CA ILE A 14 3.21 -4.01 -17.58
C ILE A 14 2.22 -2.83 -17.50
N GLU A 15 1.30 -2.88 -16.53
CA GLU A 15 0.22 -1.91 -16.36
C GLU A 15 -0.09 -1.74 -14.87
N CYS A 16 -0.33 -0.50 -14.44
CA CYS A 16 -0.72 -0.19 -13.07
C CYS A 16 -2.17 -0.64 -12.80
N LEU A 17 -2.38 -1.45 -11.75
CA LEU A 17 -3.71 -1.95 -11.42
C LEU A 17 -4.69 -0.85 -10.97
N ASN A 18 -4.19 0.24 -10.38
CA ASN A 18 -4.98 1.38 -9.90
C ASN A 18 -5.30 2.38 -11.02
N CYS A 19 -4.28 2.97 -11.66
CA CYS A 19 -4.49 4.07 -12.61
C CYS A 19 -4.35 3.69 -14.09
N LYS A 20 -4.11 2.41 -14.41
CA LYS A 20 -4.01 1.88 -15.77
C LYS A 20 -2.87 2.46 -16.62
N GLN A 21 -1.94 3.19 -15.99
CA GLN A 21 -0.74 3.68 -16.66
C GLN A 21 0.17 2.49 -17.04
N PRO A 22 0.74 2.47 -18.27
CA PRO A 22 1.77 1.50 -18.62
C PRO A 22 2.98 1.58 -17.67
N LEU A 23 3.53 0.42 -17.34
CA LEU A 23 4.69 0.25 -16.48
C LEU A 23 5.75 -0.60 -17.18
N SER A 24 7.02 -0.31 -16.90
CA SER A 24 8.13 -1.17 -17.27
C SER A 24 8.23 -2.37 -16.31
N SER A 25 8.74 -3.49 -16.81
CA SER A 25 9.03 -4.69 -16.00
C SER A 25 10.10 -4.45 -14.92
N GLN A 26 10.82 -3.33 -15.01
CA GLN A 26 11.83 -2.92 -14.03
C GLN A 26 11.27 -1.95 -12.97
N ASP A 27 10.09 -1.35 -13.21
CA ASP A 27 9.51 -0.37 -12.31
C ASP A 27 9.04 -1.06 -11.03
N ASN A 28 9.46 -0.53 -9.88
CA ASN A 28 8.99 -1.01 -8.58
C ASN A 28 7.68 -0.34 -8.15
N PHE A 29 7.40 0.87 -8.67
CA PHE A 29 6.25 1.68 -8.33
C PHE A 29 5.74 2.40 -9.58
N CYS A 30 4.46 2.72 -9.62
CA CYS A 30 3.86 3.56 -10.65
C CYS A 30 4.26 5.01 -10.44
N SER A 31 4.87 5.64 -11.45
CA SER A 31 5.26 7.05 -11.42
C SER A 31 4.08 8.02 -11.35
N ASN A 32 2.86 7.58 -11.70
CA ASN A 32 1.68 8.44 -11.71
C ASN A 32 0.93 8.45 -10.37
N CYS A 33 0.69 7.28 -9.76
CA CYS A 33 -0.12 7.19 -8.53
C CYS A 33 0.63 6.60 -7.33
N GLY A 34 1.91 6.23 -7.50
CA GLY A 34 2.74 5.69 -6.43
C GLY A 34 2.41 4.25 -6.01
N GLN A 35 1.44 3.57 -6.63
CA GLN A 35 1.13 2.18 -6.32
C GLN A 35 2.36 1.29 -6.59
N VAL A 36 2.64 0.34 -5.69
CA VAL A 36 3.62 -0.73 -5.92
C VAL A 36 3.27 -1.51 -7.20
N ASN A 37 4.26 -1.72 -8.07
CA ASN A 37 4.14 -2.61 -9.22
C ASN A 37 4.19 -4.07 -8.75
N ASP A 38 3.06 -4.58 -8.29
CA ASP A 38 2.90 -5.96 -7.88
C ASP A 38 1.52 -6.46 -8.32
N LEU A 39 1.52 -7.52 -9.13
CA LEU A 39 0.32 -8.23 -9.57
C LEU A 39 -0.22 -9.15 -8.47
N GLN A 40 0.49 -9.30 -7.36
CA GLN A 40 0.01 -10.10 -6.25
C GLN A 40 -1.23 -9.42 -5.62
N PRO A 41 -2.37 -10.13 -5.54
CA PRO A 41 -3.58 -9.55 -4.98
C PRO A 41 -3.35 -9.17 -3.52
N LEU A 42 -3.84 -7.99 -3.14
CA LEU A 42 -3.89 -7.60 -1.74
C LEU A 42 -4.82 -8.57 -1.01
N SER A 43 -4.33 -9.18 0.07
CA SER A 43 -5.20 -9.93 0.97
C SER A 43 -6.24 -8.98 1.53
N VAL A 44 -7.52 -9.25 1.23
CA VAL A 44 -8.68 -8.46 1.67
C VAL A 44 -8.65 -8.26 3.18
N LYS A 45 -8.26 -9.30 3.93
CA LYS A 45 -8.05 -9.24 5.38
C LYS A 45 -7.02 -8.16 5.77
N GLN A 46 -5.88 -8.10 5.08
CA GLN A 46 -4.82 -7.14 5.38
C GLN A 46 -5.23 -5.71 4.99
N PHE A 47 -5.99 -5.54 3.92
CA PHE A 47 -6.56 -4.25 3.53
C PHE A 47 -7.47 -3.70 4.62
N PHE A 48 -8.42 -4.50 5.10
CA PHE A 48 -9.31 -4.06 6.17
C PHE A 48 -8.57 -3.80 7.48
N LEU A 49 -7.71 -4.71 7.93
CA LEU A 49 -6.93 -4.49 9.16
C LEU A 49 -6.11 -3.18 9.12
N ASN A 50 -5.43 -2.90 8.02
CA ASN A 50 -4.66 -1.66 7.90
C ASN A 50 -5.57 -0.42 7.85
N SER A 51 -6.69 -0.48 7.12
CA SER A 51 -7.67 0.61 7.07
C SER A 51 -8.31 0.88 8.42
N PHE A 52 -8.65 -0.16 9.19
CA PHE A 52 -9.18 -0.03 10.54
C PHE A 52 -8.15 0.54 11.51
N LEU A 53 -6.88 0.15 11.43
CA LEU A 53 -5.81 0.71 12.27
C LEU A 53 -5.53 2.19 11.97
N VAL A 54 -5.52 2.59 10.69
CA VAL A 54 -5.37 4.00 10.31
C VAL A 54 -6.58 4.82 10.77
N PHE A 55 -7.79 4.30 10.58
CA PHE A 55 -9.01 4.97 11.03
C PHE A 55 -9.07 5.10 12.56
N SER A 56 -8.74 4.03 13.29
CA SER A 56 -8.74 4.04 14.76
C SER A 56 -7.63 4.91 15.34
N HIS A 57 -6.45 4.97 14.72
CA HIS A 57 -5.39 5.90 15.11
C HIS A 57 -5.77 7.36 14.84
N LEU A 58 -6.49 7.68 13.75
CA LEU A 58 -7.03 9.02 13.54
C LEU A 58 -8.05 9.38 14.62
N THR A 59 -8.98 8.48 14.97
CA THR A 59 -9.98 8.78 16.01
C THR A 59 -9.38 9.04 17.39
N LEU A 60 -8.23 8.42 17.73
CA LEU A 60 -7.56 8.64 19.01
C LEU A 60 -6.79 9.97 19.07
N VAL A 61 -6.23 10.45 17.95
CA VAL A 61 -5.51 11.74 17.89
C VAL A 61 -6.47 12.94 17.87
N PHE A 62 -7.68 12.77 17.31
CA PHE A 62 -8.72 13.81 17.37
C PHE A 62 -9.56 13.79 18.66
N SER A 63 -9.30 12.86 19.57
CA SER A 63 -9.97 12.76 20.88
C SER A 63 -9.12 13.21 22.07
N GLU A 64 -7.92 13.76 21.86
CA GLU A 64 -7.34 14.61 22.91
C GLU A 64 -8.05 15.97 22.85
N PRO A 65 -8.80 16.36 23.90
CA PRO A 65 -9.26 17.72 24.00
C PRO A 65 -8.01 18.58 24.09
N LEU A 66 -7.97 19.64 23.28
CA LEU A 66 -7.06 20.75 23.44
C LEU A 66 -7.19 21.24 24.90
N PHE A 67 -6.34 20.76 25.81
CA PHE A 67 -6.27 21.29 27.17
C PHE A 67 -5.76 22.73 27.04
N LEU A 68 -6.64 23.65 27.40
CA LEU A 68 -6.36 25.05 27.71
C LEU A 68 -5.18 25.19 28.68
#